data_AF-N9P0S4-F1
#
_entry.id   AF-N9P0S4-F1
#
_cell.length_a   1.000
_cell.length_b   1.000
_cell.length_c   1.000
_cell.angle_alpha   90.00
_cell.angle_beta   90.00
_cell.angle_gamma   90.00
#
_symmetry.space_group_name_H-M   'P 1'
#
loop_
_entity.id
_entity.type
_entity.pdbx_description
1 polymer ?
#
loop_
_entity_poly.entity_id
_entity_poly.type
_entity_poly.pdbx_seq_one_letter_code
_entity_poly.pdbx_strand_id
1 'polypeptide(L)'
;MTEIQLTNIQFAQLQIDNLVAKDKPYNETWSAGDVGSFNAILNAVDYDNEFTYHMRGWSCQRVKSGTGGIITVDESNADKLYHLFTCYLSKLPSGVVKALGEVS
;
A
#
# COMPACT_ATOMS: atom_id res chain seq x y z
N MET A 1 3.96 12.98 -13.55
CA MET A 1 3.32 12.01 -12.62
C MET A 1 1.83 12.15 -12.79
N THR A 2 1.09 11.06 -12.97
CA THR A 2 -0.38 11.15 -13.00
C THR A 2 -0.93 11.31 -11.59
N GLU A 3 -2.13 11.86 -11.46
CA GLU A 3 -2.82 11.99 -10.16
C GLU A 3 -2.95 10.64 -9.45
N ILE A 4 -3.31 9.58 -10.20
CA ILE A 4 -3.41 8.20 -9.69
C ILE A 4 -2.07 7.68 -9.17
N GLN A 5 -0.96 7.96 -9.85
CA GLN A 5 0.36 7.57 -9.37
C GLN A 5 0.70 8.28 -8.06
N LEU A 6 0.40 9.58 -7.96
CA LEU A 6 0.63 10.35 -6.74
C LEU A 6 -0.20 9.82 -5.57
N THR A 7 -1.47 9.52 -5.78
CA THR A 7 -2.34 8.91 -4.76
C THR A 7 -1.78 7.60 -4.24
N ASN A 8 -1.32 6.70 -5.12
CA ASN A 8 -0.75 5.42 -4.71
C ASN A 8 0.56 5.59 -3.91
N ILE A 9 1.37 6.59 -4.27
CA ILE A 9 2.60 6.90 -3.54
C ILE A 9 2.29 7.43 -2.14
N GLN A 10 1.38 8.40 -2.03
CA GLN A 10 0.96 8.97 -0.75
C GLN A 10 0.35 7.90 0.15
N PHE A 11 -0.48 7.01 -0.41
CA PHE A 11 -1.02 5.87 0.31
C PHE A 11 0.08 4.96 0.84
N ALA A 12 1.02 4.53 0.00
CA ALA A 12 2.13 3.66 0.40
C ALA A 12 2.99 4.28 1.50
N GLN A 13 3.31 5.57 1.38
CA GLN A 13 4.09 6.30 2.39
C GLN A 13 3.35 6.37 3.73
N LEU A 14 2.07 6.73 3.71
CA LEU A 14 1.23 6.77 4.91
C LEU A 14 1.18 5.39 5.61
N GLN A 15 1.06 4.31 4.84
CA GLN A 15 1.03 2.97 5.44
C GLN A 15 2.39 2.60 6.08
N ILE A 16 3.51 2.98 5.46
CA ILE A 16 4.85 2.82 6.06
C ILE A 16 4.95 3.60 7.37
N ASP A 17 4.55 4.88 7.36
CA ASP A 17 4.61 5.74 8.54
C ASP A 17 3.78 5.15 9.68
N ASN A 18 2.58 4.64 9.38
CA ASN A 18 1.73 3.95 10.35
C ASN A 18 2.38 2.66 10.88
N LEU A 19 3.00 1.85 10.02
CA LEU A 19 3.68 0.60 10.41
C LEU A 19 4.85 0.84 11.37
N VAL A 20 5.53 1.98 11.23
CA VAL A 20 6.65 2.40 12.08
C VAL A 20 6.16 3.06 13.37
N ALA A 21 5.12 3.88 13.31
CA ALA A 21 4.70 4.72 14.43
C ALA A 21 3.72 4.02 15.39
N LYS A 22 2.94 3.04 14.93
CA LYS A 22 1.88 2.41 15.72
C LYS A 22 2.36 1.10 16.38
N ASP A 23 2.03 0.96 17.66
CA ASP A 23 2.18 -0.31 18.38
C ASP A 23 1.21 -1.36 17.81
N LYS A 24 1.72 -2.59 17.68
CA LYS A 24 0.96 -3.73 17.13
C LYS A 24 0.32 -4.52 18.28
N PRO A 25 -0.89 -5.10 18.08
CA PRO A 25 -1.69 -5.03 16.86
C PRO A 25 -2.54 -3.77 16.76
N TYR A 26 -2.84 -3.33 15.54
CA TYR A 26 -3.78 -2.24 15.28
C TYR A 26 -4.60 -2.51 14.01
N ASN A 27 -5.70 -1.77 13.83
CA ASN A 27 -6.52 -1.86 12.62
C ASN A 27 -6.27 -0.65 11.71
N GLU A 28 -5.99 -0.92 10.45
CA GLU A 28 -6.14 0.08 9.39
C GLU A 28 -7.56 0.01 8.84
N THR A 29 -8.22 1.16 8.76
CA THR A 29 -9.53 1.28 8.12
C THR A 29 -9.36 2.05 6.83
N TRP A 30 -9.51 1.34 5.71
CA TRP A 30 -9.29 1.86 4.38
C TRP A 30 -10.62 2.17 3.69
N SER A 31 -10.67 3.34 3.06
CA SER A 31 -11.75 3.69 2.14
C SER A 31 -11.72 2.82 0.88
N ALA A 32 -12.75 2.92 0.03
CA ALA A 32 -12.75 2.23 -1.26
C ALA A 32 -11.59 2.70 -2.17
N GLY A 33 -11.21 3.98 -2.07
CA GLY A 33 -10.07 4.54 -2.79
C GLY A 33 -8.74 3.95 -2.31
N ASP A 34 -8.56 3.86 -0.99
CA ASP A 34 -7.37 3.27 -0.37
C ASP A 34 -7.18 1.80 -0.77
N VAL A 35 -8.27 1.02 -0.78
CA VAL A 35 -8.23 -0.37 -1.28
C VAL A 35 -7.87 -0.42 -2.77
N GLY A 36 -8.33 0.56 -3.55
CA GLY A 36 -7.92 0.74 -4.95
C GLY A 36 -6.41 0.96 -5.10
N SER A 37 -5.84 1.86 -4.29
CA SER A 37 -4.40 2.12 -4.26
C SER A 37 -3.61 0.88 -3.83
N PHE A 38 -4.05 0.21 -2.76
CA PHE A 38 -3.45 -1.04 -2.29
C PHE A 38 -3.47 -2.13 -3.38
N ASN A 39 -4.59 -2.30 -4.07
CA ASN A 39 -4.70 -3.24 -5.19
C ASN A 39 -3.76 -2.87 -6.34
N ALA A 40 -3.65 -1.58 -6.69
CA ALA A 40 -2.74 -1.12 -7.74
C ALA A 40 -1.27 -1.41 -7.38
N ILE A 41 -0.89 -1.17 -6.13
CA ILE A 41 0.45 -1.45 -5.60
C ILE A 41 0.77 -2.95 -5.68
N LEU A 42 -0.14 -3.82 -5.23
CA LEU A 42 0.02 -5.28 -5.31
C LEU A 42 0.24 -5.79 -6.73
N ASN A 43 -0.33 -5.13 -7.73
CA ASN A 43 -0.17 -5.49 -9.14
C ASN A 43 1.05 -4.84 -9.80
N ALA A 44 1.73 -3.90 -9.13
CA ALA A 44 2.91 -3.20 -9.63
C ALA A 44 4.23 -3.78 -9.09
N VAL A 45 4.20 -4.59 -8.04
CA VAL A 45 5.38 -5.29 -7.52
C VAL A 45 5.64 -6.58 -8.31
N ASP A 46 6.93 -6.93 -8.48
CA ASP A 46 7.37 -8.07 -9.32
C ASP A 46 7.79 -9.25 -8.45
N TYR A 47 7.00 -9.54 -7.42
CA TYR A 47 7.17 -10.73 -6.60
C TYR A 47 5.79 -11.26 -6.23
N ASP A 48 5.72 -12.58 -6.07
CA ASP A 48 4.50 -13.25 -5.66
C ASP A 48 4.80 -14.28 -4.58
N ASN A 49 4.02 -14.23 -3.51
CA ASN A 49 4.04 -15.16 -2.40
C ASN A 49 2.60 -15.34 -1.87
N GLU A 50 2.42 -16.25 -0.91
CA GLU A 50 1.09 -16.54 -0.35
C GLU A 50 0.39 -15.26 0.15
N PHE A 51 1.13 -14.35 0.79
CA PHE A 51 0.57 -13.09 1.26
C PHE A 51 0.08 -12.20 0.11
N THR A 52 0.90 -11.95 -0.92
CA THR A 52 0.48 -11.12 -2.06
C THR A 52 -0.67 -11.74 -2.84
N TYR A 53 -0.69 -13.08 -2.97
CA TYR A 53 -1.80 -13.81 -3.60
C TYR A 53 -3.12 -13.57 -2.85
N HIS A 54 -3.12 -13.77 -1.53
CA HIS A 54 -4.31 -13.59 -0.68
C HIS A 54 -4.78 -12.14 -0.70
N MET A 55 -3.85 -11.20 -0.54
CA MET A 55 -4.16 -9.78 -0.51
C MET A 55 -4.69 -9.27 -1.85
N ARG A 56 -4.18 -9.78 -2.97
CA ARG A 56 -4.68 -9.44 -4.32
C ARG A 56 -6.09 -9.97 -4.54
N GLY A 57 -6.38 -11.19 -4.08
CA GLY A 57 -7.75 -11.74 -4.12
C GLY A 57 -8.73 -10.88 -3.32
N TRP A 58 -8.37 -10.55 -2.08
CA TRP A 58 -9.17 -9.71 -1.19
C TRP A 58 -9.41 -8.31 -1.76
N SER A 59 -8.33 -7.63 -2.21
CA SER A 59 -8.42 -6.25 -2.71
C SER A 59 -9.19 -6.18 -4.02
N CYS A 60 -9.00 -7.14 -4.93
CA CYS A 60 -9.71 -7.21 -6.21
C CYS A 60 -11.23 -7.34 -6.03
N GLN A 61 -11.68 -8.17 -5.09
CA GLN A 61 -13.11 -8.30 -4.78
C GLN A 61 -13.71 -6.99 -4.23
N ARG A 62 -12.96 -6.28 -3.40
CA ARG A 62 -13.39 -4.99 -2.84
C ARG A 62 -13.41 -3.87 -3.87
N VAL A 63 -12.41 -3.80 -4.74
CA VAL A 63 -12.39 -2.88 -5.88
C VAL A 63 -13.61 -3.11 -6.79
N LYS A 64 -13.91 -4.37 -7.13
CA LYS A 64 -15.10 -4.71 -7.95
C LYS A 64 -16.42 -4.33 -7.30
N SER A 65 -16.50 -4.42 -5.97
CA SER A 65 -17.70 -4.04 -5.21
C SER A 65 -17.74 -2.56 -4.83
N GLY A 66 -16.69 -1.79 -5.08
CA GLY A 66 -16.58 -0.39 -4.67
C GLY A 66 -16.56 -0.20 -3.16
N THR A 67 -16.05 -1.18 -2.41
CA THR A 67 -16.07 -1.16 -0.94
C THR A 67 -14.68 -0.91 -0.34
N GLY A 68 -14.65 -0.22 0.81
CA GLY A 68 -13.45 -0.12 1.66
C GLY A 68 -13.17 -1.44 2.39
N GLY A 69 -12.22 -1.43 3.32
CA GLY A 69 -11.83 -2.64 4.05
C GLY A 69 -11.13 -2.33 5.37
N ILE A 70 -11.05 -3.34 6.24
CA ILE A 70 -10.27 -3.27 7.47
C ILE A 70 -9.18 -4.33 7.38
N ILE A 71 -7.94 -3.94 7.72
CA ILE A 71 -6.81 -4.84 7.86
C ILE A 71 -6.31 -4.75 9.29
N THR A 72 -6.29 -5.89 9.98
CA THR A 72 -5.59 -6.00 11.25
C THR A 72 -4.10 -6.20 10.96
N VAL A 73 -3.30 -5.25 11.42
CA VAL A 73 -1.84 -5.29 11.33
C VAL A 73 -1.30 -5.86 12.63
N ASP A 74 -0.50 -6.91 12.52
CA ASP A 74 0.14 -7.59 13.65
C ASP A 74 1.53 -8.10 13.27
N GLU A 75 2.22 -8.74 14.22
CA GLU A 75 3.57 -9.30 14.02
C GLU A 75 3.65 -10.31 12.86
N SER A 76 2.54 -10.93 12.45
CA SER A 76 2.53 -11.93 11.38
C SER A 76 2.53 -11.34 9.97
N ASN A 77 2.16 -10.06 9.84
CA ASN A 77 1.95 -9.41 8.55
C ASN A 77 2.60 -8.02 8.40
N ALA A 78 3.02 -7.37 9.49
CA ALA A 78 3.59 -6.03 9.44
C ALA A 78 4.81 -5.94 8.52
N ASP A 79 5.76 -6.87 8.65
CA ASP A 79 6.96 -6.90 7.80
C ASP A 79 6.63 -7.13 6.32
N LYS A 80 5.59 -7.92 6.04
CA LYS A 80 5.15 -8.21 4.67
C LYS A 80 4.52 -6.98 4.03
N LEU A 81 3.71 -6.23 4.79
CA LEU A 81 3.15 -4.94 4.36
C LEU A 81 4.26 -3.91 4.16
N TYR A 82 5.19 -3.80 5.10
CA TYR A 82 6.33 -2.88 5.01
C TYR A 82 7.18 -3.17 3.76
N HIS A 83 7.51 -4.45 3.55
CA HIS A 83 8.26 -4.88 2.37
C HIS A 83 7.51 -4.56 1.06
N LEU A 84 6.19 -4.81 1.01
CA LEU A 84 5.35 -4.48 -0.14
C LEU A 84 5.42 -3.00 -0.51
N PHE A 85 5.17 -2.12 0.46
CA PHE A 85 5.15 -0.68 0.20
C PHE A 85 6.53 -0.14 -0.15
N THR A 86 7.59 -0.58 0.53
CA THR A 86 8.96 -0.16 0.23
C THR A 86 9.41 -0.65 -1.15
N CYS A 87 9.11 -1.89 -1.53
CA CYS A 87 9.37 -2.40 -2.87
C CYS A 87 8.67 -1.57 -3.95
N TYR A 88 7.39 -1.22 -3.74
CA TYR A 88 6.67 -0.36 -4.66
C TYR A 88 7.33 1.01 -4.84
N LEU A 89 7.68 1.67 -3.72
CA LEU A 89 8.32 2.98 -3.76
C LEU A 89 9.72 2.92 -4.41
N SER A 90 10.48 1.85 -4.20
CA SER A 90 11.82 1.69 -4.79
C SER A 90 11.84 1.58 -6.31
N LYS A 91 10.71 1.19 -6.93
CA LYS A 91 10.58 1.08 -8.39
C LYS A 91 10.28 2.41 -9.06
N LEU A 92 10.00 3.46 -8.28
CA LEU A 92 9.70 4.77 -8.84
C LEU A 92 10.98 5.37 -9.45
N PRO A 93 10.89 6.04 -10.61
CA PRO A 93 12.02 6.76 -11.18
C PRO A 93 12.59 7.75 -10.15
N SER A 94 13.91 7.90 -10.08
CA SER A 94 14.58 8.79 -9.12
C SER A 94 14.07 10.24 -9.16
N GLY A 95 13.65 10.72 -10.33
CA GLY A 95 13.03 12.05 -10.50
C GLY A 95 11.66 12.21 -9.83
N VAL A 96 10.92 11.12 -9.63
CA VAL A 96 9.64 11.11 -8.90
C VAL A 96 9.85 11.24 -7.40
N VAL A 97 10.86 10.53 -6.86
CA VAL A 97 11.24 10.59 -5.45
C VAL A 97 11.69 12.02 -5.07
N LYS A 98 12.47 12.66 -5.94
CA LYS A 98 12.95 14.04 -5.70
C LYS A 98 11.81 15.06 -5.67
N ALA A 99 10.82 14.93 -6.55
CA ALA A 99 9.67 15.83 -6.59
C ALA A 99 8.80 15.76 -5.32
N LEU A 100 8.79 14.62 -4.60
CA LEU A 100 8.03 14.47 -3.34
C LEU A 100 8.72 15.18 -2.17
N GLY A 101 10.05 15.24 -2.16
CA GLY A 101 10.82 15.96 -1.14
C GLY A 101 10.83 17.48 -1.29
N GLU A 102 10.36 18.00 -2.44
CA GLU A 102 10.22 19.45 -2.69
C GLU A 102 8.83 19.98 -2.30
N VAL A 103 7.89 19.11 -1.90
CA VAL A 103 6.51 19.49 -1.45
C VAL A 103 6.35 19.44 0.07
N SER A 104 7.44 19.28 0.82
CA SER A 104 7.50 19.36 2.29
C SER A 104 8.06 20.69 2.75
#